data_AF-A0A2V5IG33-F1
#
_entry.id   AF-A0A2V5IG33-F1
#
_cell.length_a   1.000
_cell.length_b   1.000
_cell.length_c   1.000
_cell.angle_alpha   90.00
_cell.angle_beta   90.00
_cell.angle_gamma   90.00
#
_symmetry.space_group_name_H-M   'P 1'
#
loop_
_entity.id
_entity.type
_entity.pdbx_description
1 polymer ?
#
loop_
_entity_poly.entity_id
_entity_poly.type
_entity_poly.pdbx_seq_one_letter_code
_entity_poly.pdbx_strand_id
1 'polypeptide(L)'
;MKEPALPILPSTPPTANPSPRPLRFLVIGAGSRGNAYGRAVTSSTAGIIHAVAEPHPFKRRQFGRNYIWGTNNHPQEGQEFADWRDWLAWEVRRRELASNPIRQSSPTGAAAAAGVDGVFICTLDETHAEIIHALAPLRLHLLCEKPLALSLADCLGVYRALQPHTATSIFSIGHVLRYSPHNILLRRLLLTDRVIGDIVSLEHCEPVGWWHFAHSYVRGNWRRATPAGDGSLLTKSCHDIDFILWLLAAPVAPTSASTTSPTATPPPHHPRTITSTGSLTQFRPHRKPRAAGAATNCLACPAERDCKYSAVQIYHARHVARGEFDWPVNIVCPDIEDVVAPYLAPSDASSPADHPSNTPPTPPPEAKAKAIAAASAHLLARLRASRPLSRTEPGGPPSYGHCVYEADNNVCDDQVVTITWADPTDQSDPSHHQPQPQPQPPPATAKTAVFHMIAPTEKQCERRGRVYGTEGELAYDGRRIEYVRFATGATTRRDVPKQPPEEERAHGGGDYGLARGFVAAVDAVVHGGWAAEQAQARFVGCTLEEAVRSHAVVFAAEEARREEKVVQWAEWWAGKLAGSP
;
A
#
# COMPACT_ATOMS: atom_id res chain seq x y z
N MET A 1 -33.51 18.49 -3.04
CA MET A 1 -33.77 17.27 -2.26
C MET A 1 -32.46 16.85 -1.60
N LYS A 2 -32.52 16.46 -0.31
CA LYS A 2 -31.41 16.39 0.66
C LYS A 2 -30.19 15.57 0.18
N GLU A 3 -29.01 16.04 0.60
CA GLU A 3 -27.68 15.41 0.44
C GLU A 3 -27.67 13.91 0.79
N PRO A 4 -26.86 13.08 0.10
CA PRO A 4 -26.44 11.81 0.66
C PRO A 4 -25.42 12.07 1.78
N ALA A 5 -25.81 11.74 3.01
CA ALA A 5 -24.97 11.86 4.19
C ALA A 5 -23.69 11.01 4.06
N LEU A 6 -22.56 11.56 4.52
CA LEU A 6 -21.45 10.75 5.02
C LEU A 6 -22.00 9.77 6.08
N PRO A 7 -21.47 8.54 6.20
CA PRO A 7 -22.02 7.56 7.13
C PRO A 7 -21.99 8.09 8.56
N ILE A 8 -23.16 8.49 9.07
CA ILE A 8 -23.40 8.80 10.47
C ILE A 8 -23.56 7.45 11.17
N LEU A 9 -22.69 7.16 12.14
CA LEU A 9 -22.82 6.05 13.07
C LEU A 9 -24.19 6.13 13.77
N PRO A 10 -24.94 5.02 13.92
CA PRO A 10 -26.26 5.06 14.56
C PRO A 10 -26.18 5.64 15.98
N SER A 11 -27.01 6.64 16.27
CA SER A 11 -27.04 7.42 17.51
C SER A 11 -27.89 6.80 18.63
N THR A 12 -28.15 5.49 18.58
CA THR A 12 -28.88 4.80 19.64
C THR A 12 -28.22 3.45 19.88
N PRO A 13 -27.66 3.20 21.09
CA PRO A 13 -27.01 1.93 21.37
C PRO A 13 -28.07 0.81 21.31
N PRO A 14 -27.80 -0.29 20.60
CA PRO A 14 -28.55 -1.52 20.81
C PRO A 14 -28.44 -1.89 22.30
N THR A 15 -29.54 -2.38 22.85
CA THR A 15 -29.62 -2.95 24.21
C THR A 15 -28.35 -3.72 24.56
N ALA A 16 -27.76 -3.39 25.71
CA ALA A 16 -26.45 -3.84 26.18
C ALA A 16 -26.27 -5.37 26.06
N ASN A 17 -25.68 -5.79 24.95
CA ASN A 17 -24.93 -7.03 24.89
C ASN A 17 -23.66 -6.85 25.73
N PRO A 18 -23.15 -7.91 26.39
CA PRO A 18 -21.84 -7.83 27.03
C PRO A 18 -20.83 -7.31 26.02
N SER A 19 -19.99 -6.34 26.40
CA SER A 19 -19.05 -5.68 25.50
C SER A 19 -18.28 -6.74 24.69
N PRO A 20 -18.33 -6.71 23.34
CA PRO A 20 -17.66 -7.72 22.53
C PRO A 20 -16.17 -7.73 22.83
N ARG A 21 -15.56 -8.91 22.80
CA ARG A 21 -14.10 -9.02 23.00
C ARG A 21 -13.39 -8.17 21.93
N PRO A 22 -12.22 -7.57 22.24
CA PRO A 22 -11.48 -6.84 21.22
C PRO A 22 -11.05 -7.79 20.08
N LEU A 23 -11.09 -7.28 18.85
CA LEU A 23 -10.49 -7.94 17.69
C LEU A 23 -8.97 -7.89 17.80
N ARG A 24 -8.31 -9.03 17.63
CA ARG A 24 -6.87 -9.17 17.83
C ARG A 24 -6.16 -9.37 16.50
N PHE A 25 -5.12 -8.59 16.26
CA PHE A 25 -4.35 -8.68 15.02
C PHE A 25 -2.88 -8.99 15.27
N LEU A 26 -2.31 -9.85 14.42
CA LEU A 26 -0.87 -10.03 14.29
C LEU A 26 -0.33 -9.04 13.25
N VAL A 27 0.84 -8.47 13.49
CA VAL A 27 1.64 -7.80 12.45
C VAL A 27 2.89 -8.61 12.14
N ILE A 28 3.03 -9.06 10.90
CA ILE A 28 4.24 -9.68 10.37
C ILE A 28 5.04 -8.61 9.63
N GLY A 29 6.21 -8.24 10.16
CA GLY A 29 7.04 -7.15 9.67
C GLY A 29 6.74 -5.82 10.37
N ALA A 30 7.59 -5.45 11.34
CA ALA A 30 7.46 -4.22 12.13
C ALA A 30 8.27 -3.04 11.55
N GLY A 31 8.37 -2.98 10.22
CA GLY A 31 8.97 -1.87 9.49
C GLY A 31 8.07 -0.62 9.44
N SER A 32 8.32 0.24 8.45
CA SER A 32 7.54 1.47 8.23
C SER A 32 6.04 1.17 8.03
N ARG A 33 5.71 0.21 7.15
CA ARG A 33 4.31 -0.20 6.87
C ARG A 33 3.64 -0.87 8.07
N GLY A 34 4.34 -1.76 8.76
CA GLY A 34 3.83 -2.38 10.00
C GLY A 34 3.48 -1.33 11.06
N ASN A 35 4.34 -0.32 11.27
CA ASN A 35 4.06 0.80 12.17
C ASN A 35 2.89 1.68 11.70
N ALA A 36 2.75 1.91 10.40
CA ALA A 36 1.63 2.67 9.85
C ALA A 36 0.29 1.99 10.17
N TYR A 37 0.17 0.68 9.91
CA TYR A 37 -1.05 -0.07 10.25
C TYR A 37 -1.23 -0.25 11.75
N GLY A 38 -0.17 -0.53 12.51
CA GLY A 38 -0.25 -0.64 13.97
C GLY A 38 -0.82 0.62 14.61
N ARG A 39 -0.36 1.79 14.15
CA ARG A 39 -0.90 3.10 14.56
C ARG A 39 -2.34 3.29 14.11
N ALA A 40 -2.66 3.02 12.84
CA ALA A 40 -4.02 3.20 12.33
C ALA A 40 -5.03 2.33 13.09
N VAL A 41 -4.72 1.05 13.31
CA VAL A 41 -5.59 0.12 14.06
C VAL A 41 -5.80 0.62 15.49
N THR A 42 -4.74 0.94 16.22
CA THR A 42 -4.83 1.31 17.64
C THR A 42 -5.44 2.69 17.89
N SER A 43 -5.32 3.63 16.95
CA SER A 43 -5.81 5.00 17.14
C SER A 43 -7.18 5.27 16.53
N SER A 44 -7.63 4.45 15.57
CA SER A 44 -8.81 4.79 14.76
C SER A 44 -9.77 3.63 14.48
N THR A 45 -9.60 2.48 15.17
CA THR A 45 -10.48 1.31 15.04
C THR A 45 -10.80 0.69 16.40
N ALA A 46 -11.73 -0.25 16.44
CA ALA A 46 -12.02 -1.07 17.63
C ALA A 46 -11.06 -2.27 17.81
N GLY A 47 -10.11 -2.45 16.89
CA GLY A 47 -9.13 -3.54 16.93
C GLY A 47 -7.91 -3.22 17.79
N ILE A 48 -7.21 -4.25 18.24
CA ILE A 48 -5.93 -4.14 18.93
C ILE A 48 -4.85 -4.92 18.20
N ILE A 49 -3.60 -4.44 18.30
CA ILE A 49 -2.45 -5.23 17.91
C ILE A 49 -2.10 -6.15 19.07
N HIS A 50 -2.17 -7.45 18.83
CA HIS A 50 -2.00 -8.47 19.86
C HIS A 50 -0.62 -9.13 19.83
N ALA A 51 -0.06 -9.29 18.63
CA ALA A 51 1.21 -9.97 18.43
C ALA A 51 2.03 -9.32 17.33
N VAL A 52 3.36 -9.53 17.37
CA VAL A 52 4.29 -9.12 16.32
C VAL A 52 5.27 -10.24 15.97
N ALA A 53 5.52 -10.44 14.68
CA ALA A 53 6.62 -11.25 14.18
C ALA A 53 7.60 -10.35 13.41
N GLU A 54 8.81 -10.19 13.92
CA GLU A 54 9.83 -9.30 13.34
C GLU A 54 11.23 -9.81 13.68
N PRO A 55 12.10 -10.09 12.71
CA PRO A 55 13.44 -10.62 12.98
C PRO A 55 14.35 -9.62 13.71
N HIS A 56 14.23 -8.31 13.44
CA HIS A 56 15.10 -7.31 14.05
C HIS A 56 14.69 -7.03 15.51
N PRO A 57 15.53 -7.37 16.52
CA PRO A 57 15.13 -7.32 17.93
C PRO A 57 14.69 -5.93 18.40
N PHE A 58 15.36 -4.87 17.95
CA PHE A 58 14.96 -3.51 18.30
C PHE A 58 13.58 -3.15 17.75
N LYS A 59 13.34 -3.36 16.45
CA LYS A 59 12.05 -3.07 15.81
C LYS A 59 10.92 -3.87 16.46
N ARG A 60 11.16 -5.15 16.74
CA ARG A 60 10.21 -6.02 17.45
C ARG A 60 9.86 -5.44 18.82
N ARG A 61 10.86 -5.10 19.63
CA ARG A 61 10.65 -4.52 20.96
C ARG A 61 9.98 -3.15 20.92
N GLN A 62 10.43 -2.26 20.05
CA GLN A 62 9.85 -0.93 19.90
C GLN A 62 8.37 -1.04 19.49
N PHE A 63 8.07 -1.90 18.53
CA PHE A 63 6.70 -2.13 18.08
C PHE A 63 5.82 -2.72 19.19
N GLY A 64 6.33 -3.73 19.92
CA GLY A 64 5.64 -4.31 21.08
C GLY A 64 5.32 -3.28 22.16
N ARG A 65 6.28 -2.40 22.49
CA ARG A 65 6.07 -1.29 23.44
C ARG A 65 5.00 -0.31 22.97
N ASN A 66 5.04 0.04 21.68
CA ASN A 66 4.15 1.06 21.13
C ASN A 66 2.69 0.59 21.03
N TYR A 67 2.45 -0.70 20.76
CA TYR A 67 1.11 -1.16 20.37
C TYR A 67 0.59 -2.39 21.13
N ILE A 68 1.41 -3.12 21.89
CA ILE A 68 1.05 -4.45 22.43
C ILE A 68 1.14 -4.53 23.96
N TRP A 69 2.26 -4.12 24.54
CA TRP A 69 2.60 -4.48 25.93
C TRP A 69 2.07 -3.52 26.99
N GLY A 70 1.56 -2.35 26.58
CA GLY A 70 1.04 -1.33 27.48
C GLY A 70 2.02 -1.02 28.62
N THR A 71 1.52 -0.96 29.85
CA THR A 71 2.32 -0.68 31.05
C THR A 71 3.26 -1.82 31.46
N ASN A 72 3.06 -3.04 30.97
CA ASN A 72 3.93 -4.17 31.31
C ASN A 72 5.34 -3.97 30.72
N ASN A 73 5.44 -3.33 29.54
CA ASN A 73 6.70 -3.06 28.85
C ASN A 73 7.55 -4.31 28.55
N HIS A 74 6.94 -5.50 28.61
CA HIS A 74 7.50 -6.80 28.26
C HIS A 74 6.41 -7.69 27.62
N PRO A 75 6.78 -8.59 26.70
CA PRO A 75 5.84 -9.50 26.05
C PRO A 75 5.32 -10.57 27.01
N GLN A 76 4.04 -10.90 26.85
CA GLN A 76 3.44 -12.12 27.38
C GLN A 76 3.54 -13.26 26.35
N GLU A 77 3.22 -14.48 26.77
CA GLU A 77 3.14 -15.63 25.86
C GLU A 77 2.21 -15.32 24.68
N GLY A 78 2.66 -15.59 23.45
CA GLY A 78 1.88 -15.34 22.24
C GLY A 78 1.96 -13.92 21.67
N GLN A 79 2.72 -12.99 22.28
CA GLN A 79 2.76 -11.59 21.85
C GLN A 79 3.96 -11.20 20.99
N GLU A 80 5.06 -11.94 21.00
CA GLU A 80 6.21 -11.65 20.13
C GLU A 80 6.91 -12.89 19.61
N PHE A 81 7.42 -12.79 18.38
CA PHE A 81 8.12 -13.86 17.68
C PHE A 81 9.26 -13.29 16.83
N ALA A 82 10.38 -14.00 16.78
CA ALA A 82 11.51 -13.61 15.95
C ALA A 82 11.28 -13.92 14.47
N ASP A 83 10.53 -14.98 14.17
CA ASP A 83 10.09 -15.33 12.82
C ASP A 83 8.57 -15.55 12.80
N TRP A 84 7.92 -15.26 11.67
CA TRP A 84 6.50 -15.56 11.50
C TRP A 84 6.24 -17.07 11.47
N ARG A 85 7.23 -17.89 11.10
CA ARG A 85 7.14 -19.35 11.16
C ARG A 85 7.04 -19.85 12.60
N ASP A 86 7.72 -19.20 13.54
CA ASP A 86 7.62 -19.51 14.96
C ASP A 86 6.22 -19.19 15.48
N TRP A 87 5.67 -18.04 15.09
CA TRP A 87 4.29 -17.68 15.42
C TRP A 87 3.29 -18.69 14.83
N LEU A 88 3.48 -19.10 13.57
CA LEU A 88 2.60 -20.06 12.91
C LEU A 88 2.60 -21.41 13.63
N ALA A 89 3.78 -21.94 13.97
CA ALA A 89 3.91 -23.18 14.73
C ALA A 89 3.24 -23.07 16.11
N TRP A 90 3.40 -21.93 16.78
CA TRP A 90 2.74 -21.66 18.05
C TRP A 90 1.21 -21.59 17.91
N GLU A 91 0.69 -20.90 16.90
CA GLU A 91 -0.75 -20.73 16.65
C GLU A 91 -1.43 -22.07 16.31
N VAL A 92 -0.77 -22.92 15.50
CA VAL A 92 -1.24 -24.28 15.21
C VAL A 92 -1.34 -25.09 16.50
N ARG A 93 -0.27 -25.13 17.30
CA ARG A 93 -0.26 -25.84 18.59
C ARG A 93 -1.32 -25.31 19.54
N ARG A 94 -1.51 -23.98 19.59
CA ARG A 94 -2.52 -23.33 20.42
C ARG A 94 -3.94 -23.76 20.03
N ARG A 95 -4.24 -23.84 18.72
CA ARG A 95 -5.54 -24.31 18.21
C ARG A 95 -5.78 -25.79 18.50
N GLU A 96 -4.76 -26.64 18.37
CA GLU A 96 -4.81 -28.05 18.73
C GLU A 96 -5.12 -28.23 20.23
N LEU A 97 -4.43 -27.49 21.09
CA LEU A 97 -4.66 -27.50 22.54
C LEU A 97 -6.05 -26.99 22.91
N ALA A 98 -6.56 -25.95 22.24
CA ALA A 98 -7.88 -25.38 22.49
C ALA A 98 -9.02 -26.34 22.06
N SER A 99 -8.76 -27.19 21.06
CA SER A 99 -9.71 -28.18 20.57
C SER A 99 -9.74 -29.47 21.41
N ASN A 100 -8.86 -29.62 22.41
CA ASN A 100 -8.77 -30.82 23.24
C ASN A 100 -9.88 -30.87 24.33
N PRO A 101 -10.80 -31.85 24.29
CA PRO A 101 -11.93 -31.94 25.23
C PRO A 101 -11.52 -32.06 26.71
N ILE A 102 -10.36 -32.66 27.01
CA ILE A 102 -9.90 -32.91 28.40
C ILE A 102 -9.48 -31.61 29.10
N ARG A 103 -9.04 -30.59 28.35
CA ARG A 103 -8.69 -29.27 28.91
C ARG A 103 -9.90 -28.37 29.12
N GLN A 104 -10.98 -28.58 28.37
CA GLN A 104 -12.22 -27.81 28.54
C GLN A 104 -12.94 -28.13 29.86
N SER A 105 -12.62 -29.26 30.50
CA SER A 105 -13.21 -29.73 31.77
C SER A 105 -12.31 -29.58 33.00
N SER A 106 -11.12 -28.98 32.88
CA SER A 106 -10.18 -28.81 34.00
C SER A 106 -10.59 -27.66 34.94
N PRO A 107 -10.76 -27.89 36.26
CA PRO A 107 -11.20 -26.88 37.22
C PRO A 107 -10.12 -25.85 37.59
N THR A 108 -8.88 -25.99 37.10
CA THR A 108 -7.79 -25.01 37.31
C THR A 108 -7.65 -23.96 36.20
N GLY A 109 -8.54 -23.97 35.19
CA GLY A 109 -8.91 -22.77 34.42
C GLY A 109 -7.78 -21.90 33.88
N ALA A 110 -6.64 -22.46 33.46
CA ALA A 110 -5.69 -21.69 32.66
C ALA A 110 -6.36 -21.41 31.31
N ALA A 111 -6.98 -20.24 31.18
CA ALA A 111 -7.60 -19.79 29.93
C ALA A 111 -6.59 -19.99 28.80
N ALA A 112 -6.99 -20.70 27.74
CA ALA A 112 -6.12 -20.89 26.59
C ALA A 112 -5.60 -19.53 26.11
N ALA A 113 -4.30 -19.44 25.81
CA ALA A 113 -3.71 -18.21 25.29
C ALA A 113 -4.56 -17.67 24.14
N ALA A 114 -4.73 -16.35 24.11
CA ALA A 114 -5.51 -15.67 23.11
C ALA A 114 -4.88 -15.87 21.71
N GLY A 115 -5.70 -16.22 20.72
CA GLY A 115 -5.31 -16.17 19.31
C GLY A 115 -5.60 -14.80 18.68
N VAL A 116 -5.34 -14.70 17.38
CA VAL A 116 -5.68 -13.53 16.55
C VAL A 116 -6.87 -13.83 15.62
N ASP A 117 -7.58 -12.78 15.24
CA ASP A 117 -8.66 -12.80 14.26
C ASP A 117 -8.12 -12.53 12.84
N GLY A 118 -7.11 -11.67 12.73
CA GLY A 118 -6.50 -11.35 11.46
C GLY A 118 -5.02 -11.01 11.51
N VAL A 119 -4.43 -10.85 10.34
CA VAL A 119 -3.00 -10.64 10.14
C VAL A 119 -2.76 -9.51 9.15
N PHE A 120 -1.87 -8.59 9.52
CA PHE A 120 -1.26 -7.62 8.61
C PHE A 120 0.11 -8.16 8.17
N ILE A 121 0.31 -8.32 6.86
CA ILE A 121 1.56 -8.79 6.26
C ILE A 121 2.26 -7.56 5.65
N CYS A 122 3.38 -7.16 6.25
CA CYS A 122 4.09 -5.89 6.00
C CYS A 122 5.60 -6.12 5.80
N THR A 123 5.95 -7.26 5.20
CA THR A 123 7.33 -7.69 4.93
C THR A 123 7.82 -7.19 3.57
N LEU A 124 8.98 -7.70 3.12
CA LEU A 124 9.45 -7.44 1.75
C LEU A 124 8.65 -8.28 0.74
N ASP A 125 8.45 -7.70 -0.44
CA ASP A 125 7.59 -8.17 -1.52
C ASP A 125 7.76 -9.67 -1.84
N GLU A 126 9.00 -10.19 -1.80
CA GLU A 126 9.32 -11.59 -2.11
C GLU A 126 8.72 -12.62 -1.13
N THR A 127 8.32 -12.17 0.07
CA THR A 127 7.82 -13.08 1.12
C THR A 127 6.29 -13.14 1.19
N HIS A 128 5.58 -12.24 0.52
CA HIS A 128 4.13 -12.11 0.65
C HIS A 128 3.40 -13.40 0.27
N ALA A 129 3.70 -13.97 -0.90
CA ALA A 129 3.05 -15.19 -1.39
C ALA A 129 3.31 -16.37 -0.44
N GLU A 130 4.55 -16.57 0.00
CA GLU A 130 4.92 -17.64 0.94
C GLU A 130 4.12 -17.54 2.24
N ILE A 131 4.07 -16.36 2.84
CA ILE A 131 3.34 -16.11 4.09
C ILE A 131 1.85 -16.38 3.88
N ILE A 132 1.25 -15.84 2.82
CA ILE A 132 -0.19 -16.03 2.55
C ILE A 132 -0.53 -17.51 2.37
N HIS A 133 0.29 -18.26 1.61
CA HIS A 133 0.10 -19.69 1.42
C HIS A 133 0.14 -20.47 2.74
N ALA A 134 1.07 -20.12 3.63
CA ALA A 134 1.19 -20.76 4.93
C ALA A 134 0.02 -20.43 5.87
N LEU A 135 -0.57 -19.23 5.74
CA LEU A 135 -1.68 -18.77 6.58
C LEU A 135 -3.07 -19.17 6.06
N ALA A 136 -3.23 -19.43 4.76
CA ALA A 136 -4.52 -19.75 4.15
C ALA A 136 -5.30 -20.87 4.87
N PRO A 137 -4.68 -21.99 5.30
CA PRO A 137 -5.37 -23.05 6.02
C PRO A 137 -5.96 -22.62 7.37
N LEU A 138 -5.42 -21.56 7.99
CA LEU A 138 -5.90 -21.04 9.27
C LEU A 138 -7.19 -20.21 9.15
N ARG A 139 -7.63 -19.85 7.94
CA ARG A 139 -8.85 -19.08 7.67
C ARG A 139 -8.93 -17.78 8.49
N LEU A 140 -7.79 -17.10 8.62
CA LEU A 140 -7.69 -15.79 9.26
C LEU A 140 -8.09 -14.70 8.26
N HIS A 141 -8.49 -13.55 8.79
CA HIS A 141 -8.67 -12.35 7.96
C HIS A 141 -7.29 -11.75 7.63
N LEU A 142 -7.00 -11.47 6.35
CA LEU A 142 -5.66 -11.06 5.91
C LEU A 142 -5.69 -9.68 5.26
N LEU A 143 -4.73 -8.83 5.63
CA LEU A 143 -4.37 -7.63 4.89
C LEU A 143 -2.90 -7.74 4.50
N CYS A 144 -2.59 -7.76 3.21
CA CYS A 144 -1.22 -7.82 2.70
C CYS A 144 -0.79 -6.48 2.11
N GLU A 145 0.48 -6.09 2.28
CA GLU A 145 1.07 -4.98 1.55
C GLU A 145 1.19 -5.27 0.05
N LYS A 146 1.28 -4.20 -0.74
CA LYS A 146 1.48 -4.27 -2.19
C LYS A 146 2.98 -4.28 -2.53
N PRO A 147 3.39 -4.97 -3.63
CA PRO A 147 2.57 -5.80 -4.51
C PRO A 147 2.18 -7.14 -3.87
N LEU A 148 1.11 -7.77 -4.36
CA LEU A 148 0.64 -9.07 -3.88
C LEU A 148 1.73 -10.14 -3.98
N ALA A 149 2.41 -10.19 -5.12
CA ALA A 149 3.58 -11.01 -5.36
C ALA A 149 4.43 -10.43 -6.50
N LEU A 150 5.61 -11.01 -6.71
CA LEU A 150 6.59 -10.59 -7.72
C LEU A 150 6.40 -11.26 -9.10
N SER A 151 5.41 -12.14 -9.22
CA SER A 151 5.06 -12.80 -10.47
C SER A 151 3.54 -13.00 -10.59
N LEU A 152 3.04 -13.09 -11.81
CA LEU A 152 1.63 -13.40 -12.04
C LEU A 152 1.28 -14.81 -11.56
N ALA A 153 2.19 -15.77 -11.71
CA ALA A 153 1.99 -17.14 -11.27
C ALA A 153 1.75 -17.19 -9.75
N ASP A 154 2.54 -16.46 -8.96
CA ASP A 154 2.36 -16.39 -7.51
C ASP A 154 1.06 -15.65 -7.13
N CYS A 155 0.69 -14.59 -7.87
CA CYS A 155 -0.60 -13.93 -7.66
C CYS A 155 -1.79 -14.89 -7.88
N LEU A 156 -1.73 -15.72 -8.92
CA LEU A 156 -2.73 -16.76 -9.20
C LEU A 156 -2.67 -17.90 -8.18
N GLY A 157 -1.48 -18.26 -7.69
CA GLY A 157 -1.29 -19.18 -6.58
C GLY A 157 -2.01 -18.70 -5.32
N VAL A 158 -1.79 -17.44 -4.93
CA VAL A 158 -2.47 -16.80 -3.80
C VAL A 158 -3.98 -16.77 -4.01
N TYR A 159 -4.46 -16.43 -5.22
CA TYR A 159 -5.88 -16.47 -5.54
C TYR A 159 -6.48 -17.85 -5.24
N ARG A 160 -5.87 -18.93 -5.75
CA ARG A 160 -6.36 -20.30 -5.57
C ARG A 160 -6.33 -20.74 -4.10
N ALA A 161 -5.33 -20.30 -3.34
CA ALA A 161 -5.21 -20.62 -1.92
C ALA A 161 -6.31 -19.94 -1.07
N LEU A 162 -6.72 -18.73 -1.44
CA LEU A 162 -7.68 -17.93 -0.67
C LEU A 162 -9.12 -18.03 -1.17
N GLN A 163 -9.33 -18.33 -2.45
CA GLN A 163 -10.66 -18.38 -3.08
C GLN A 163 -11.65 -19.31 -2.33
N PRO A 164 -11.27 -20.53 -1.86
CA PRO A 164 -12.15 -21.40 -1.08
C PRO A 164 -12.57 -20.83 0.29
N HIS A 165 -11.95 -19.75 0.75
CA HIS A 165 -12.15 -19.16 2.07
C HIS A 165 -12.80 -17.78 2.03
N THR A 166 -13.15 -17.28 0.84
CA THR A 166 -13.78 -15.96 0.62
C THR A 166 -15.16 -15.83 1.26
N ALA A 167 -15.87 -16.94 1.45
CA ALA A 167 -17.16 -16.97 2.15
C ALA A 167 -17.03 -16.76 3.67
N THR A 168 -15.85 -17.00 4.26
CA THR A 168 -15.63 -16.96 5.72
C THR A 168 -14.59 -15.93 6.16
N SER A 169 -13.74 -15.45 5.24
CA SER A 169 -12.55 -14.66 5.56
C SER A 169 -12.51 -13.39 4.72
N ILE A 170 -11.95 -12.34 5.30
CA ILE A 170 -11.76 -11.05 4.62
C ILE A 170 -10.33 -11.02 4.10
N PHE A 171 -10.16 -10.60 2.85
CA PHE A 171 -8.85 -10.37 2.25
C PHE A 171 -8.73 -8.93 1.76
N SER A 172 -7.65 -8.25 2.10
CA SER A 172 -7.35 -6.93 1.57
C SER A 172 -5.89 -6.82 1.14
N ILE A 173 -5.64 -5.92 0.19
CA ILE A 173 -4.32 -5.60 -0.34
C ILE A 173 -4.03 -4.11 -0.10
N GLY A 174 -2.76 -3.73 0.02
CA GLY A 174 -2.27 -2.38 0.26
C GLY A 174 -2.56 -1.34 -0.83
N HIS A 175 -3.68 -1.43 -1.57
CA HIS A 175 -4.14 -0.45 -2.56
C HIS A 175 -4.75 0.79 -1.90
N VAL A 176 -3.93 1.49 -1.10
CA VAL A 176 -4.33 2.61 -0.24
C VAL A 176 -4.96 3.78 -0.99
N LEU A 177 -4.72 3.90 -2.31
CA LEU A 177 -5.27 4.97 -3.13
C LEU A 177 -6.80 4.95 -3.21
N ARG A 178 -7.46 3.78 -3.10
CA ARG A 178 -8.94 3.69 -3.07
C ARG A 178 -9.55 4.39 -1.86
N TYR A 179 -8.77 4.55 -0.79
CA TYR A 179 -9.26 4.94 0.53
C TYR A 179 -8.88 6.36 0.94
N SER A 180 -8.09 7.06 0.12
CA SER A 180 -7.79 8.47 0.39
C SER A 180 -9.06 9.32 0.20
N PRO A 181 -9.37 10.27 1.11
CA PRO A 181 -10.53 11.15 0.96
C PRO A 181 -10.58 11.89 -0.37
N HIS A 182 -9.41 12.26 -0.90
CA HIS A 182 -9.28 12.86 -2.23
C HIS A 182 -9.83 11.94 -3.32
N ASN A 183 -9.36 10.69 -3.39
CA ASN A 183 -9.74 9.78 -4.46
C ASN A 183 -11.19 9.28 -4.31
N ILE A 184 -11.70 9.18 -3.08
CA ILE A 184 -13.13 8.92 -2.84
C ILE A 184 -14.00 10.05 -3.39
N LEU A 185 -13.63 11.31 -3.12
CA LEU A 185 -14.33 12.47 -3.68
C LEU A 185 -14.23 12.50 -5.21
N LEU A 186 -13.05 12.25 -5.76
CA LEU A 186 -12.84 12.19 -7.22
C LEU A 186 -13.74 11.12 -7.85
N ARG A 187 -13.77 9.90 -7.30
CA ARG A 187 -14.64 8.83 -7.78
C ARG A 187 -16.11 9.24 -7.74
N ARG A 188 -16.56 9.85 -6.64
CA ARG A 188 -17.94 10.34 -6.50
C ARG A 188 -18.27 11.38 -7.57
N LEU A 189 -17.43 12.40 -7.74
CA LEU A 189 -17.66 13.48 -8.71
C LEU A 189 -17.76 12.93 -10.14
N LEU A 190 -16.89 11.98 -10.48
CA LEU A 190 -16.84 11.37 -11.81
C LEU A 190 -17.99 10.41 -12.07
N LEU A 191 -18.27 9.50 -11.13
CA LEU A 191 -19.13 8.33 -11.40
C LEU A 191 -20.52 8.42 -10.78
N THR A 192 -20.69 9.17 -9.69
CA THR A 192 -21.98 9.34 -9.00
C THR A 192 -22.63 10.66 -9.38
N ASP A 193 -21.92 11.76 -9.18
CA ASP A 193 -22.43 13.11 -9.46
C ASP A 193 -22.30 13.47 -10.95
N ARG A 194 -21.51 12.69 -11.71
CA ARG A 194 -21.26 12.79 -13.16
C ARG A 194 -21.03 14.23 -13.61
N VAL A 195 -20.14 14.95 -12.90
CA VAL A 195 -19.97 16.40 -13.10
C VAL A 195 -19.42 16.79 -14.47
N ILE A 196 -18.88 15.82 -15.22
CA ILE A 196 -18.36 15.97 -16.59
C ILE A 196 -19.03 15.01 -17.61
N GLY A 197 -20.17 14.41 -17.28
CA GLY A 197 -20.82 13.43 -18.16
C GLY A 197 -20.19 12.04 -18.10
N ASP A 198 -20.12 11.33 -19.24
CA ASP A 198 -19.39 10.06 -19.37
C ASP A 198 -17.89 10.31 -19.54
N ILE A 199 -17.05 9.48 -18.93
CA ILE A 199 -15.60 9.58 -19.07
C ILE A 199 -15.19 9.11 -20.47
N VAL A 200 -14.49 9.98 -21.20
CA VAL A 200 -13.88 9.69 -22.50
C VAL A 200 -12.41 9.30 -22.34
N SER A 201 -11.66 10.05 -21.52
CA SER A 201 -10.25 9.77 -21.28
C SER A 201 -9.75 10.22 -19.91
N LEU A 202 -8.75 9.51 -19.39
CA LEU A 202 -8.03 9.80 -18.16
C LEU A 202 -6.53 9.89 -18.45
N GLU A 203 -5.90 10.97 -18.01
CA GLU A 203 -4.45 11.09 -17.86
C GLU A 203 -4.12 11.05 -16.37
N HIS A 204 -3.29 10.10 -15.94
CA HIS A 204 -2.85 9.96 -14.54
C HIS A 204 -1.32 9.91 -14.47
N CYS A 205 -0.73 10.67 -13.57
CA CYS A 205 0.72 10.70 -13.38
C CYS A 205 1.11 10.38 -11.94
N GLU A 206 2.04 9.44 -11.78
CA GLU A 206 2.78 9.20 -10.55
C GLU A 206 4.20 9.80 -10.68
N PRO A 207 4.42 11.01 -10.14
CA PRO A 207 5.72 11.63 -10.10
C PRO A 207 6.56 11.07 -8.93
N VAL A 208 7.27 9.96 -9.12
CA VAL A 208 8.01 9.25 -8.04
C VAL A 208 9.00 10.14 -7.30
N GLY A 209 9.58 11.13 -7.99
CA GLY A 209 10.53 12.09 -7.42
C GLY A 209 11.98 11.70 -7.64
N TRP A 210 12.82 12.66 -8.03
CA TRP A 210 14.14 12.37 -8.58
C TRP A 210 15.07 11.67 -7.58
N TRP A 211 15.09 12.11 -6.33
CA TRP A 211 15.95 11.53 -5.29
C TRP A 211 15.30 10.34 -4.59
N HIS A 212 13.97 10.33 -4.46
CA HIS A 212 13.23 9.17 -3.96
C HIS A 212 13.41 7.98 -4.90
N PHE A 213 13.39 8.20 -6.22
CA PHE A 213 13.70 7.14 -7.17
C PHE A 213 15.13 6.62 -7.00
N ALA A 214 16.10 7.52 -6.84
CA ALA A 214 17.50 7.13 -6.58
C ALA A 214 17.66 6.34 -5.26
N HIS A 215 16.90 6.69 -4.22
CA HIS A 215 16.88 5.98 -2.95
C HIS A 215 16.30 4.58 -3.11
N SER A 216 15.06 4.45 -3.60
CA SER A 216 14.29 3.21 -3.58
C SER A 216 14.59 2.26 -4.75
N TYR A 217 14.79 2.80 -5.96
CA TYR A 217 14.83 2.07 -7.23
C TYR A 217 16.19 2.14 -7.94
N VAL A 218 17.21 2.69 -7.27
CA VAL A 218 18.60 2.64 -7.78
C VAL A 218 19.56 2.09 -6.73
N ARG A 219 19.49 2.59 -5.49
CA ARG A 219 20.31 2.10 -4.37
C ARG A 219 19.61 1.05 -3.52
N GLY A 220 18.28 1.13 -3.47
CA GLY A 220 17.43 0.40 -2.53
C GLY A 220 17.03 -1.01 -2.97
N ASN A 221 16.00 -1.52 -2.29
CA ASN A 221 15.49 -2.88 -2.43
C ASN A 221 14.96 -3.16 -3.84
N TRP A 222 14.32 -2.17 -4.46
CA TRP A 222 13.58 -2.33 -5.72
C TRP A 222 14.37 -1.90 -6.96
N ARG A 223 15.70 -1.85 -6.87
CA ARG A 223 16.54 -1.37 -7.97
C ARG A 223 16.59 -2.31 -9.19
N ARG A 224 16.13 -3.55 -9.02
CA ARG A 224 16.13 -4.56 -10.08
C ARG A 224 14.72 -5.04 -10.38
N ALA A 225 14.52 -5.41 -11.63
CA ALA A 225 13.37 -6.17 -12.06
C ALA A 225 13.35 -7.56 -11.40
N THR A 226 12.15 -8.12 -11.25
CA THR A 226 11.91 -9.48 -10.78
C THR A 226 12.49 -10.51 -11.77
N PRO A 227 12.62 -11.80 -11.38
CA PRO A 227 12.97 -12.85 -12.33
C PRO A 227 12.01 -12.95 -13.53
N ALA A 228 10.75 -12.56 -13.34
CA ALA A 228 9.73 -12.50 -14.39
C ALA A 228 9.88 -11.25 -15.28
N GLY A 229 10.80 -10.34 -14.97
CA GLY A 229 11.15 -9.13 -15.73
C GLY A 229 10.35 -7.88 -15.39
N ASP A 230 9.63 -7.88 -14.27
CA ASP A 230 8.77 -6.77 -13.83
C ASP A 230 9.53 -5.80 -12.91
N GLY A 231 9.31 -4.49 -13.03
CA GLY A 231 10.16 -3.49 -12.37
C GLY A 231 9.44 -2.51 -11.44
N SER A 232 9.85 -1.25 -11.54
CA SER A 232 9.31 -0.11 -10.78
C SER A 232 7.81 0.06 -10.97
N LEU A 233 7.22 -0.31 -12.12
CA LEU A 233 5.77 -0.28 -12.31
C LEU A 233 5.04 -1.15 -11.28
N LEU A 234 5.50 -2.39 -11.06
CA LEU A 234 4.91 -3.32 -10.09
C LEU A 234 5.11 -2.85 -8.65
N THR A 235 6.32 -2.44 -8.31
CA THR A 235 6.71 -2.18 -6.91
C THR A 235 6.28 -0.78 -6.44
N LYS A 236 6.20 0.20 -7.34
CA LYS A 236 5.76 1.59 -7.04
C LYS A 236 4.30 1.87 -7.36
N SER A 237 3.83 1.35 -8.49
CA SER A 237 2.69 1.90 -9.22
C SER A 237 1.60 0.87 -9.49
N CYS A 238 1.66 -0.34 -8.90
CA CYS A 238 0.58 -1.31 -9.02
C CYS A 238 -0.74 -0.78 -8.44
N HIS A 239 -0.69 -0.01 -7.35
CA HIS A 239 -1.87 0.67 -6.80
C HIS A 239 -2.38 1.85 -7.65
N ASP A 240 -1.55 2.40 -8.55
CA ASP A 240 -1.95 3.47 -9.49
C ASP A 240 -2.72 2.85 -10.65
N ILE A 241 -2.25 1.70 -11.15
CA ILE A 241 -3.00 0.86 -12.09
C ILE A 241 -4.30 0.38 -11.45
N ASP A 242 -4.28 -0.08 -10.20
CA ASP A 242 -5.50 -0.41 -9.45
C ASP A 242 -6.46 0.78 -9.35
N PHE A 243 -5.97 1.98 -9.03
CA PHE A 243 -6.79 3.18 -8.95
C PHE A 243 -7.46 3.51 -10.29
N ILE A 244 -6.75 3.38 -11.41
CA ILE A 244 -7.30 3.56 -12.76
C ILE A 244 -8.40 2.52 -13.02
N LEU A 245 -8.14 1.24 -12.73
CA LEU A 245 -9.14 0.18 -12.90
C LEU A 245 -10.33 0.36 -11.96
N TRP A 246 -10.11 0.82 -10.75
CA TRP A 246 -11.19 1.16 -9.83
C TRP A 246 -12.08 2.21 -10.48
N LEU A 247 -11.54 3.34 -10.93
CA LEU A 247 -12.30 4.40 -11.58
C LEU A 247 -12.99 3.98 -12.88
N LEU A 248 -12.36 3.17 -13.71
CA LEU A 248 -12.78 2.96 -15.10
C LEU A 248 -13.35 1.55 -15.39
N ALA A 249 -13.11 0.58 -14.53
CA ALA A 249 -13.55 -0.81 -14.70
C ALA A 249 -14.48 -1.31 -13.60
N ALA A 250 -14.28 -0.88 -12.34
CA ALA A 250 -15.07 -1.37 -11.22
C ALA A 250 -16.50 -0.76 -11.22
N PRO A 251 -17.54 -1.58 -10.99
CA PRO A 251 -18.92 -1.10 -11.02
C PRO A 251 -19.20 -0.08 -9.92
N VAL A 252 -20.18 0.80 -10.17
CA VAL A 252 -20.71 1.72 -9.17
C VAL A 252 -21.89 1.03 -8.50
N ALA A 253 -21.94 1.04 -7.17
CA ALA A 253 -23.11 0.54 -6.45
C ALA A 253 -24.36 1.34 -6.88
N PRO A 254 -25.51 0.69 -7.12
CA PRO A 254 -26.73 1.39 -7.50
C PRO A 254 -27.07 2.49 -6.48
N THR A 255 -27.34 3.70 -6.97
CA THR A 255 -27.68 4.87 -6.13
C THR A 255 -29.10 4.83 -5.57
N SER A 256 -29.89 3.80 -5.91
CA SER A 256 -31.30 3.66 -5.54
C SER A 256 -31.52 2.48 -4.59
N ALA A 257 -31.90 2.80 -3.35
CA ALA A 257 -32.52 1.86 -2.41
C ALA A 257 -33.99 1.57 -2.81
N SER A 258 -34.25 1.22 -4.07
CA SER A 258 -35.57 0.75 -4.49
C SER A 258 -35.75 -0.68 -3.99
N THR A 259 -36.60 -0.84 -2.98
CA THR A 259 -36.87 -2.05 -2.18
C THR A 259 -37.61 -3.17 -2.92
N THR A 260 -37.39 -3.34 -4.23
CA THR A 260 -38.07 -4.40 -5.00
C THR A 260 -37.09 -5.03 -5.98
N SER A 261 -36.50 -6.14 -5.54
CA SER A 261 -35.58 -7.04 -6.26
C SER A 261 -34.08 -6.69 -6.14
N PRO A 262 -33.20 -7.69 -5.88
CA PRO A 262 -31.76 -7.48 -5.94
C PRO A 262 -31.37 -7.21 -7.40
N THR A 263 -31.22 -5.95 -7.77
CA THR A 263 -30.61 -5.61 -9.06
C THR A 263 -29.17 -6.10 -9.02
N ALA A 264 -28.85 -7.09 -9.85
CA ALA A 264 -27.51 -7.63 -9.98
C ALA A 264 -26.52 -6.48 -10.27
N THR A 265 -25.42 -6.44 -9.52
CA THR A 265 -24.33 -5.50 -9.80
C THR A 265 -23.86 -5.71 -11.25
N PRO A 266 -23.75 -4.65 -12.07
CA PRO A 266 -23.27 -4.81 -13.43
C PRO A 266 -21.86 -5.41 -13.44
N PRO A 267 -21.51 -6.21 -14.46
CA PRO A 267 -20.18 -6.80 -14.56
C PRO A 267 -19.12 -5.70 -14.69
N PRO A 268 -17.89 -5.93 -14.21
CA PRO A 268 -16.78 -5.02 -14.41
C PRO A 268 -16.50 -4.77 -15.89
N HIS A 269 -16.21 -3.52 -16.26
CA HIS A 269 -15.81 -3.17 -17.61
C HIS A 269 -14.31 -3.42 -17.79
N HIS A 270 -13.93 -4.62 -18.20
CA HIS A 270 -12.53 -4.99 -18.36
C HIS A 270 -11.84 -4.27 -19.53
N PRO A 271 -10.50 -4.07 -19.46
CA PRO A 271 -9.73 -3.54 -20.58
C PRO A 271 -9.93 -4.31 -21.88
N ARG A 272 -9.84 -3.60 -23.01
CA ARG A 272 -9.73 -4.17 -24.37
C ARG A 272 -8.26 -4.38 -24.72
N THR A 273 -7.47 -3.30 -24.71
CA THR A 273 -6.03 -3.36 -25.02
C THR A 273 -5.18 -2.69 -23.95
N ILE A 274 -3.95 -3.19 -23.82
CA ILE A 274 -2.90 -2.60 -22.98
C ILE A 274 -1.64 -2.44 -23.83
N THR A 275 -1.06 -1.25 -23.82
CA THR A 275 0.27 -0.96 -24.38
C THR A 275 1.12 -0.26 -23.34
N SER A 276 2.44 -0.37 -23.47
CA SER A 276 3.37 0.19 -22.49
C SER A 276 4.69 0.50 -23.17
N THR A 277 5.26 1.65 -22.87
CA THR A 277 6.59 2.06 -23.33
C THR A 277 7.34 2.66 -22.15
N GLY A 278 8.63 2.39 -22.04
CA GLY A 278 9.39 2.89 -20.90
C GLY A 278 10.85 2.54 -21.01
N SER A 279 11.68 3.34 -20.35
CA SER A 279 13.12 3.14 -20.37
C SER A 279 13.76 3.61 -19.07
N LEU A 280 14.92 3.03 -18.77
CA LEU A 280 15.85 3.64 -17.83
C LEU A 280 16.56 4.79 -18.56
N THR A 281 16.38 6.04 -18.13
CA THR A 281 16.93 7.21 -18.84
C THR A 281 18.11 7.84 -18.11
N GLN A 282 18.03 8.02 -16.78
CA GLN A 282 18.96 8.84 -16.00
C GLN A 282 20.14 8.06 -15.46
N PHE A 283 19.91 6.88 -14.90
CA PHE A 283 20.92 6.14 -14.12
C PHE A 283 21.75 5.21 -15.02
N ARG A 284 22.45 5.83 -15.98
CA ARG A 284 23.32 5.14 -16.95
C ARG A 284 24.77 5.58 -16.82
N PRO A 285 25.76 4.70 -17.09
CA PRO A 285 27.18 5.03 -16.97
C PRO A 285 27.60 6.25 -17.79
N HIS A 286 27.10 6.39 -19.02
CA HIS A 286 27.42 7.53 -19.88
C HIS A 286 26.88 8.88 -19.38
N ARG A 287 25.97 8.88 -18.40
CA ARG A 287 25.45 10.10 -17.74
C ARG A 287 26.21 10.46 -16.47
N LYS A 288 27.19 9.65 -16.06
CA LYS A 288 28.04 9.96 -14.91
C LYS A 288 28.75 11.30 -15.12
N PRO A 289 28.72 12.23 -14.16
CA PRO A 289 29.45 13.49 -14.28
C PRO A 289 30.94 13.25 -14.53
N ARG A 290 31.55 13.95 -15.49
CA ARG A 290 32.98 13.81 -15.79
C ARG A 290 33.86 14.08 -14.55
N ALA A 291 33.49 15.07 -13.75
CA ALA A 291 34.17 15.41 -12.50
C ALA A 291 34.15 14.28 -11.45
N ALA A 292 33.24 13.30 -11.56
CA ALA A 292 33.23 12.14 -10.66
C ALA A 292 34.37 11.15 -10.94
N GLY A 293 35.00 11.22 -12.13
CA GLY A 293 36.06 10.31 -12.54
C GLY A 293 35.67 8.84 -12.36
N ALA A 294 36.59 8.04 -11.82
CA ALA A 294 36.39 6.62 -11.54
C ALA A 294 35.65 6.34 -10.21
N ALA A 295 35.18 7.36 -9.48
CA ALA A 295 34.57 7.15 -8.17
C ALA A 295 33.30 6.29 -8.25
N THR A 296 33.23 5.27 -7.41
CA THR A 296 32.07 4.36 -7.27
C THR A 296 31.31 4.62 -5.96
N ASN A 297 31.89 5.34 -5.01
CA ASN A 297 31.25 5.69 -3.73
C ASN A 297 31.20 7.22 -3.57
N CYS A 298 30.07 7.74 -3.08
CA CYS A 298 29.85 9.18 -2.94
C CYS A 298 30.86 9.83 -1.99
N LEU A 299 31.32 9.15 -0.93
CA LEU A 299 32.25 9.73 0.04
C LEU A 299 33.66 9.98 -0.52
N ALA A 300 34.03 9.30 -1.60
CA ALA A 300 35.31 9.46 -2.28
C ALA A 300 35.17 10.19 -3.63
N CYS A 301 33.96 10.66 -3.97
CA CYS A 301 33.67 11.23 -5.28
C CYS A 301 34.05 12.72 -5.32
N PRO A 302 34.95 13.15 -6.24
CA PRO A 302 35.31 14.56 -6.35
C PRO A 302 34.14 15.47 -6.74
N ALA A 303 33.12 14.92 -7.43
CA ALA A 303 31.90 15.63 -7.81
C ALA A 303 30.78 15.57 -6.76
N GLU A 304 31.02 15.00 -5.57
CA GLU A 304 29.98 14.76 -4.56
C GLU A 304 29.15 16.02 -4.25
N ARG A 305 29.81 17.15 -4.01
CA ARG A 305 29.17 18.40 -3.57
C ARG A 305 28.20 18.97 -4.61
N ASP A 306 28.51 18.81 -5.89
CA ASP A 306 27.71 19.31 -7.01
C ASP A 306 26.75 18.23 -7.57
N CYS A 307 26.90 16.98 -7.13
CA CYS A 307 26.06 15.89 -7.58
C CYS A 307 24.71 15.91 -6.85
N LYS A 308 23.64 16.17 -7.60
CA LYS A 308 22.27 16.10 -7.06
C LYS A 308 21.97 14.77 -6.36
N TYR A 309 22.52 13.66 -6.85
CA TYR A 309 22.32 12.32 -6.29
C TYR A 309 23.32 11.93 -5.18
N SER A 310 24.10 12.87 -4.63
CA SER A 310 25.03 12.57 -3.54
C SER A 310 24.31 11.90 -2.37
N ALA A 311 24.80 10.73 -1.96
CA ALA A 311 24.30 10.05 -0.78
C ALA A 311 24.55 10.87 0.50
N VAL A 312 25.66 11.62 0.56
CA VAL A 312 25.98 12.48 1.70
C VAL A 312 25.00 13.66 1.76
N GLN A 313 24.71 14.32 0.64
CA GLN A 313 23.72 15.40 0.62
C GLN A 313 22.32 14.88 0.97
N ILE A 314 21.89 13.77 0.35
CA ILE A 314 20.54 13.23 0.53
C ILE A 314 20.34 12.73 1.96
N TYR A 315 21.24 11.92 2.50
CA TYR A 315 21.00 11.26 3.79
C TYR A 315 21.53 12.06 4.98
N HIS A 316 22.71 12.67 4.86
CA HIS A 316 23.30 13.40 5.97
C HIS A 316 22.83 14.87 6.00
N ALA A 317 23.12 15.65 4.96
CA ALA A 317 22.88 17.11 5.00
C ALA A 317 21.39 17.48 5.09
N ARG A 318 20.53 16.72 4.40
CA ARG A 318 19.08 16.97 4.39
C ARG A 318 18.32 16.41 5.60
N HIS A 319 18.86 15.41 6.30
CA HIS A 319 18.14 14.71 7.37
C HIS A 319 18.96 14.64 8.67
N VAL A 320 20.03 13.82 8.73
CA VAL A 320 20.76 13.59 10.00
C VAL A 320 21.31 14.89 10.59
N ALA A 321 21.87 15.79 9.78
CA ALA A 321 22.41 17.08 10.24
C ALA A 321 21.32 18.00 10.85
N ARG A 322 20.05 17.74 10.57
CA ARG A 322 18.88 18.46 11.12
C ARG A 322 18.29 17.77 12.36
N GLY A 323 18.83 16.60 12.73
CA GLY A 323 18.30 15.75 13.78
C GLY A 323 17.07 14.94 13.35
N GLU A 324 16.95 14.66 12.05
CA GLU A 324 15.90 13.81 11.49
C GLU A 324 16.48 12.41 11.21
N PHE A 325 15.95 11.40 11.90
CA PHE A 325 16.46 10.02 11.85
C PHE A 325 15.46 9.00 11.28
N ASP A 326 14.23 9.45 10.98
CA ASP A 326 13.20 8.65 10.30
C ASP A 326 13.56 8.40 8.83
N TRP A 327 12.57 8.02 8.02
CA TRP A 327 12.76 7.87 6.58
C TRP A 327 13.38 9.15 5.97
N PRO A 328 14.42 9.02 5.13
CA PRO A 328 14.98 7.79 4.56
C PRO A 328 16.12 7.15 5.39
N VAL A 329 16.55 7.77 6.49
CA VAL A 329 17.74 7.37 7.26
C VAL A 329 17.57 5.98 7.87
N ASN A 330 16.43 5.68 8.48
CA ASN A 330 16.16 4.36 9.06
C ASN A 330 16.02 3.21 8.05
N ILE A 331 15.98 3.51 6.75
CA ILE A 331 16.11 2.51 5.68
C ILE A 331 17.59 2.28 5.34
N VAL A 332 18.40 3.34 5.36
CA VAL A 332 19.85 3.27 5.13
C VAL A 332 20.58 2.66 6.32
N CYS A 333 20.12 2.96 7.53
CA CYS A 333 20.63 2.50 8.82
C CYS A 333 19.45 1.92 9.62
N PRO A 334 19.09 0.64 9.43
CA PRO A 334 17.96 0.00 10.11
C PRO A 334 18.04 -0.04 11.65
N ASP A 335 19.22 0.26 12.17
CA ASP A 335 19.64 0.32 13.57
C ASP A 335 19.87 1.78 14.03
N ILE A 336 19.46 2.80 13.25
CA ILE A 336 19.71 4.20 13.61
C ILE A 336 19.05 4.58 14.94
N GLU A 337 17.87 4.02 15.22
CA GLU A 337 17.16 4.24 16.46
C GLU A 337 17.93 3.67 17.66
N ASP A 338 18.59 2.52 17.53
CA ASP A 338 19.49 1.96 18.56
C ASP A 338 20.66 2.92 18.84
N VAL A 339 21.17 3.60 17.80
CA VAL A 339 22.30 4.52 17.90
C VAL A 339 21.93 5.82 18.62
N VAL A 340 20.74 6.36 18.38
CA VAL A 340 20.34 7.66 18.96
C VAL A 340 19.62 7.52 20.31
N ALA A 341 19.00 6.37 20.60
CA ALA A 341 18.23 6.16 21.82
C ALA A 341 18.99 6.51 23.13
N PRO A 342 20.29 6.18 23.30
CA PRO A 342 21.02 6.53 24.52
C PRO A 342 21.13 8.03 24.79
N TYR A 343 20.97 8.87 23.76
CA TYR A 343 21.09 10.33 23.86
C TYR A 343 19.73 11.02 23.91
N LEU A 344 18.67 10.37 23.43
CA LEU A 344 17.32 10.94 23.33
C LEU A 344 16.37 10.43 24.42
N ALA A 345 16.76 9.40 25.18
CA ALA A 345 16.01 8.98 26.35
C ALA A 345 15.97 10.10 27.40
N PRO A 346 14.81 10.34 28.06
CA PRO A 346 14.76 11.31 29.14
C PRO A 346 15.72 10.87 30.27
N SER A 347 16.67 11.72 30.61
CA SER A 347 17.38 11.64 31.88
C SER A 347 16.37 11.94 32.99
N ASP A 348 16.19 11.00 33.91
CA ASP A 348 15.35 11.08 35.12
C ASP A 348 13.90 10.57 35.01
N ALA A 349 13.74 9.26 35.18
CA ALA A 349 12.47 8.61 35.56
C ALA A 349 12.20 8.70 37.08
N SER A 350 12.45 9.85 37.72
CA SER A 350 12.36 10.02 39.18
C SER A 350 11.42 11.15 39.66
N SER A 351 10.56 11.71 38.81
CA SER A 351 9.50 12.63 39.27
C SER A 351 8.10 12.16 38.83
N PRO A 352 7.11 12.11 39.75
CA PRO A 352 5.72 11.82 39.41
C PRO A 352 5.18 12.95 38.51
N ALA A 353 4.56 12.58 37.39
CA ALA A 353 4.01 13.53 36.43
C ALA A 353 2.70 14.13 36.94
N ASP A 354 2.73 15.42 37.29
CA ASP A 354 1.54 16.27 37.24
C ASP A 354 1.36 16.78 35.81
N HIS A 355 0.17 16.49 35.25
CA HIS A 355 -0.37 16.87 33.94
C HIS A 355 0.11 16.12 32.67
N PRO A 356 -0.82 15.54 31.88
CA PRO A 356 -0.50 14.93 30.59
C PRO A 356 -0.50 15.99 29.49
N SER A 357 0.66 16.56 29.19
CA SER A 357 0.87 17.18 27.87
C SER A 357 1.33 16.09 26.90
N ASN A 358 0.56 15.82 25.84
CA ASN A 358 0.84 14.82 24.80
C ASN A 358 2.04 15.17 23.88
N THR A 359 2.93 16.06 24.30
CA THR A 359 4.15 16.40 23.55
C THR A 359 5.35 15.84 24.31
N PRO A 360 6.15 14.95 23.72
CA PRO A 360 7.38 14.49 24.35
C PRO A 360 8.26 15.71 24.68
N PRO A 361 8.91 15.75 25.87
CA PRO A 361 9.84 16.82 26.19
C PRO A 361 10.91 16.92 25.09
N THR A 362 11.17 18.14 24.62
CA THR A 362 12.23 18.36 23.63
C THR A 362 13.57 18.04 24.30
N PRO A 363 14.42 17.17 23.72
CA PRO A 363 15.69 16.83 24.34
C PRO A 363 16.56 18.08 24.50
N PRO A 364 17.36 18.18 25.59
CA PRO A 364 18.30 19.28 25.76
C PRO A 364 19.17 19.47 24.50
N PRO A 365 19.52 20.72 24.13
CA PRO A 365 20.31 20.99 22.91
C PRO A 365 21.61 20.17 22.82
N GLU A 366 22.28 19.95 23.95
CA GLU A 366 23.50 19.12 24.03
C GLU A 366 23.22 17.64 23.73
N ALA A 367 22.12 17.10 24.25
CA ALA A 367 21.70 15.72 24.01
C ALA A 367 21.33 15.50 22.54
N LYS A 368 20.62 16.45 21.93
CA LYS A 368 20.33 16.46 20.49
C LYS A 368 21.61 16.54 19.64
N ALA A 369 22.58 17.38 20.03
CA ALA A 369 23.86 17.47 19.34
C ALA A 369 24.65 16.15 19.39
N LYS A 370 24.68 15.47 20.55
CA LYS A 370 25.31 14.15 20.70
C LYS A 370 24.61 13.09 19.84
N ALA A 371 23.28 13.08 19.81
CA ALA A 371 22.50 12.19 18.93
C ALA A 371 22.83 12.42 17.45
N ILE A 372 22.88 13.67 17.00
CA ILE A 372 23.26 14.03 15.62
C ILE A 372 24.67 13.56 15.32
N ALA A 373 25.64 13.77 16.21
CA ALA A 373 27.02 13.33 16.01
C ALA A 373 27.14 11.81 15.90
N ALA A 374 26.48 11.06 16.80
CA ALA A 374 26.47 9.59 16.76
C ALA A 374 25.81 9.06 15.48
N ALA A 375 24.64 9.59 15.13
CA ALA A 375 23.94 9.25 13.89
C ALA A 375 24.77 9.58 12.64
N SER A 376 25.46 10.73 12.63
CA SER A 376 26.32 11.15 11.52
C SER A 376 27.48 10.19 11.33
N ALA A 377 28.18 9.84 12.41
CA ALA A 377 29.28 8.88 12.37
C ALA A 377 28.79 7.51 11.86
N HIS A 378 27.66 7.02 12.37
CA HIS A 378 27.06 5.75 11.95
C HIS A 378 26.65 5.74 10.48
N LEU A 379 25.92 6.76 10.04
CA LEU A 379 25.49 6.90 8.65
C LEU A 379 26.70 6.95 7.72
N LEU A 380 27.70 7.80 8.02
CA LEU A 380 28.88 7.93 7.16
C LEU A 380 29.70 6.63 7.11
N ALA A 381 29.77 5.87 8.21
CA ALA A 381 30.39 4.55 8.22
C ALA A 381 29.62 3.56 7.32
N ARG A 382 28.29 3.52 7.40
CA ARG A 382 27.42 2.67 6.55
C ARG A 382 27.54 3.04 5.07
N LEU A 383 27.55 4.33 4.75
CA LEU A 383 27.74 4.80 3.37
C LEU A 383 29.15 4.47 2.87
N ARG A 384 30.19 4.54 3.70
CA ARG A 384 31.56 4.16 3.33
C ARG A 384 31.69 2.65 3.10
N ALA A 385 31.06 1.83 3.94
CA ALA A 385 31.06 0.37 3.85
C ALA A 385 30.15 -0.19 2.74
N SER A 386 29.42 0.68 2.05
CA SER A 386 28.56 0.32 0.91
C SER A 386 29.38 -0.37 -0.17
N ARG A 387 29.08 -1.65 -0.38
CA ARG A 387 29.78 -2.49 -1.38
C ARG A 387 29.47 -1.98 -2.79
N PRO A 388 30.44 -2.03 -3.73
CA PRO A 388 30.15 -1.74 -5.13
C PRO A 388 29.02 -2.64 -5.64
N LEU A 389 28.03 -2.06 -6.30
CA LEU A 389 27.00 -2.82 -6.99
C LEU A 389 27.61 -3.40 -8.28
N SER A 390 27.66 -4.72 -8.40
CA SER A 390 28.20 -5.39 -9.58
C SER A 390 27.11 -5.56 -10.64
N ARG A 391 27.42 -5.12 -11.87
CA ARG A 391 26.56 -5.39 -13.03
C ARG A 391 26.71 -6.81 -13.56
N THR A 392 27.84 -7.46 -13.27
CA THR A 392 28.16 -8.82 -13.75
C THR A 392 27.80 -9.90 -12.74
N GLU A 393 27.69 -9.57 -11.46
CA GLU A 393 27.19 -10.44 -10.39
C GLU A 393 26.05 -9.75 -9.61
N PRO A 394 24.85 -9.66 -10.21
CA PRO A 394 23.69 -9.07 -9.56
C PRO A 394 23.27 -9.93 -8.36
N GLY A 395 22.99 -9.33 -7.21
CA GLY A 395 22.43 -10.09 -6.07
C GLY A 395 22.65 -9.51 -4.68
N GLY A 396 23.57 -8.53 -4.52
CA GLY A 396 23.91 -8.00 -3.20
C GLY A 396 22.80 -7.22 -2.48
N PRO A 397 22.93 -6.97 -1.17
CA PRO A 397 22.01 -6.09 -0.44
C PRO A 397 22.05 -4.64 -0.97
N PRO A 398 21.07 -3.80 -0.62
CA PRO A 398 21.10 -2.37 -0.94
C PRO A 398 22.42 -1.70 -0.59
N SER A 399 22.84 -0.75 -1.41
CA SER A 399 24.13 -0.06 -1.28
C SER A 399 23.93 1.45 -1.42
N TYR A 400 23.65 2.11 -0.30
CA TYR A 400 23.20 3.50 -0.30
C TYR A 400 24.32 4.53 -0.51
N GLY A 401 25.57 4.18 -0.26
CA GLY A 401 26.73 5.05 -0.55
C GLY A 401 27.20 5.01 -2.00
N HIS A 402 26.76 4.01 -2.79
CA HIS A 402 27.22 3.78 -4.16
C HIS A 402 26.77 4.89 -5.13
N CYS A 403 27.58 5.09 -6.18
CA CYS A 403 27.29 5.99 -7.28
C CYS A 403 26.08 5.46 -8.07
N VAL A 404 25.05 6.28 -8.22
CA VAL A 404 23.81 5.89 -8.93
C VAL A 404 24.04 5.56 -10.40
N TYR A 405 25.07 6.13 -11.03
CA TYR A 405 25.40 5.89 -12.44
C TYR A 405 26.21 4.60 -12.68
N GLU A 406 26.78 4.04 -11.61
CA GLU A 406 27.53 2.78 -11.59
C GLU A 406 26.70 1.65 -10.97
N ALA A 407 25.42 1.90 -10.64
CA ALA A 407 24.55 0.91 -10.03
C ALA A 407 24.17 -0.21 -11.01
N ASP A 408 23.75 -1.36 -10.46
CA ASP A 408 23.22 -2.52 -11.19
C ASP A 408 21.72 -2.39 -11.51
N ASN A 409 21.17 -1.17 -11.44
CA ASN A 409 19.74 -0.95 -11.60
C ASN A 409 19.31 -1.14 -13.06
N ASN A 410 18.15 -1.76 -13.26
CA ASN A 410 17.60 -2.05 -14.58
C ASN A 410 16.11 -1.71 -14.73
N VAL A 411 15.51 -1.08 -13.72
CA VAL A 411 14.10 -0.67 -13.73
C VAL A 411 13.89 0.67 -14.45
N CYS A 412 12.71 0.86 -15.03
CA CYS A 412 12.36 2.08 -15.77
C CYS A 412 12.19 3.28 -14.83
N ASP A 413 12.81 4.42 -15.17
CA ASP A 413 12.63 5.69 -14.46
C ASP A 413 11.67 6.66 -15.18
N ASP A 414 11.19 6.23 -16.35
CA ASP A 414 10.14 6.83 -17.16
C ASP A 414 9.37 5.71 -17.86
N GLN A 415 8.06 5.64 -17.62
CA GLN A 415 7.19 4.61 -18.23
C GLN A 415 5.77 5.12 -18.40
N VAL A 416 5.23 4.92 -19.59
CA VAL A 416 3.85 5.26 -19.99
C VAL A 416 3.08 3.99 -20.31
N VAL A 417 1.92 3.81 -19.70
CA VAL A 417 0.99 2.71 -19.96
C VAL A 417 -0.30 3.28 -20.54
N THR A 418 -0.77 2.73 -21.65
CA THR A 418 -2.08 3.08 -22.23
C THR A 418 -3.01 1.88 -22.10
N ILE A 419 -4.21 2.12 -21.58
CA ILE A 419 -5.25 1.11 -21.40
C ILE A 419 -6.50 1.60 -22.12
N THR A 420 -7.10 0.74 -22.94
CA THR A 420 -8.36 1.07 -23.64
C THR A 420 -9.49 0.17 -23.20
N TRP A 421 -10.71 0.63 -23.41
CA TRP A 421 -11.97 -0.08 -23.18
C TRP A 421 -12.86 0.09 -24.42
N ALA A 422 -13.73 -0.88 -24.70
CA ALA A 422 -14.64 -0.87 -25.85
C ALA A 422 -16.08 -0.57 -25.40
N ASP A 423 -16.97 -0.22 -26.33
CA ASP A 423 -18.39 -0.24 -26.02
C ASP A 423 -18.88 -1.70 -25.86
N PRO A 424 -19.80 -2.00 -24.92
CA PRO A 424 -20.38 -3.33 -24.72
C PRO A 424 -21.05 -3.91 -25.97
N THR A 425 -21.45 -3.05 -26.91
CA THR A 425 -22.10 -3.44 -28.18
C THR A 425 -21.11 -3.93 -29.24
N ASP A 426 -19.80 -3.77 -29.04
CA ASP A 426 -18.76 -4.26 -29.96
C ASP A 426 -18.55 -5.79 -29.84
N GLN A 427 -19.38 -6.50 -29.03
CA GLN A 427 -19.34 -7.96 -28.82
C GLN A 427 -20.68 -8.68 -29.09
N SER A 428 -21.74 -7.99 -29.55
CA SER A 428 -23.05 -8.63 -29.77
C SER A 428 -23.21 -9.14 -31.21
N ASP A 429 -23.39 -10.46 -31.33
CA ASP A 429 -24.03 -11.15 -32.45
C ASP A 429 -25.34 -10.42 -32.86
N PRO A 430 -25.55 -10.08 -34.14
CA PRO A 430 -26.70 -9.30 -34.61
C PRO A 430 -28.07 -9.99 -34.51
N SER A 431 -28.18 -11.17 -33.88
CA SER A 431 -29.40 -11.99 -33.89
C SER A 431 -30.37 -11.80 -32.71
N HIS A 432 -30.09 -10.96 -31.70
CA HIS A 432 -30.99 -10.81 -30.55
C HIS A 432 -31.55 -9.39 -30.33
N HIS A 433 -32.80 -9.19 -30.76
CA HIS A 433 -33.66 -8.09 -30.32
C HIS A 433 -34.15 -8.33 -28.88
N GLN A 434 -33.94 -7.37 -27.97
CA GLN A 434 -34.66 -7.29 -26.68
C GLN A 434 -35.49 -5.99 -26.60
N PRO A 435 -36.74 -6.04 -26.09
CA PRO A 435 -37.58 -4.86 -25.93
C PRO A 435 -37.49 -4.20 -24.53
N GLN A 436 -37.41 -2.86 -24.56
CA GLN A 436 -37.79 -1.83 -23.57
C GLN A 436 -37.00 -1.58 -22.26
N PRO A 437 -37.00 -0.31 -21.78
CA PRO A 437 -35.95 0.25 -20.94
C PRO A 437 -36.25 0.10 -19.46
N GLN A 438 -35.53 -0.80 -18.80
CA GLN A 438 -35.27 -0.65 -17.37
C GLN A 438 -34.29 0.52 -17.16
N PRO A 439 -34.28 1.20 -16.00
CA PRO A 439 -33.22 2.14 -15.66
C PRO A 439 -31.90 1.37 -15.60
N GLN A 440 -31.20 1.33 -16.73
CA GLN A 440 -29.95 0.61 -16.84
C GLN A 440 -28.87 1.37 -16.07
N PRO A 441 -27.95 0.66 -15.37
CA PRO A 441 -26.71 1.29 -14.91
C PRO A 441 -26.06 2.03 -16.09
N PRO A 442 -25.32 3.13 -15.84
CA PRO A 442 -24.71 3.91 -16.91
C PRO A 442 -23.97 2.94 -17.85
N PRO A 443 -24.22 3.00 -19.16
CA PRO A 443 -23.63 2.06 -20.08
C PRO A 443 -22.11 2.13 -19.92
N ALA A 444 -21.47 0.97 -19.79
CA ALA A 444 -20.03 0.92 -19.97
C ALA A 444 -19.72 1.58 -21.32
N THR A 445 -18.87 2.60 -21.35
CA THR A 445 -18.49 3.28 -22.59
C THR A 445 -17.03 3.03 -22.94
N ALA A 446 -16.73 3.08 -24.24
CA ALA A 446 -15.38 3.14 -24.74
C ALA A 446 -14.65 4.34 -24.15
N LYS A 447 -13.41 4.11 -23.72
CA LYS A 447 -12.57 5.12 -23.06
C LYS A 447 -11.11 4.71 -23.08
N THR A 448 -10.24 5.67 -22.81
CA THR A 448 -8.79 5.47 -22.78
C THR A 448 -8.16 6.07 -21.52
N ALA A 449 -7.30 5.32 -20.86
CA ALA A 449 -6.44 5.82 -19.79
C ALA A 449 -4.98 5.83 -20.22
N VAL A 450 -4.28 6.91 -19.89
CA VAL A 450 -2.83 7.03 -19.98
C VAL A 450 -2.28 7.20 -18.58
N PHE A 451 -1.41 6.28 -18.16
CA PHE A 451 -0.65 6.36 -16.93
C PHE A 451 0.80 6.73 -17.22
N HIS A 452 1.35 7.72 -16.51
CA HIS A 452 2.75 8.12 -16.61
C HIS A 452 3.46 8.04 -15.26
N MET A 453 4.41 7.12 -15.13
CA MET A 453 5.33 7.05 -13.99
C MET A 453 6.63 7.76 -14.37
N ILE A 454 7.04 8.76 -13.58
CA ILE A 454 8.21 9.59 -13.90
C ILE A 454 9.09 9.88 -12.67
N ALA A 455 10.38 9.64 -12.80
CA ALA A 455 11.38 9.94 -11.78
C ALA A 455 11.88 11.41 -11.78
N PRO A 456 12.30 12.01 -12.91
CA PRO A 456 12.85 13.38 -12.93
C PRO A 456 11.76 14.45 -12.73
N THR A 457 11.32 14.60 -11.49
CA THR A 457 10.28 15.54 -11.07
C THR A 457 10.56 16.07 -9.67
N GLU A 458 10.23 17.35 -9.44
CA GLU A 458 10.30 17.99 -8.12
C GLU A 458 9.13 17.58 -7.22
N LYS A 459 7.95 17.37 -7.83
CA LYS A 459 6.67 17.10 -7.17
C LYS A 459 6.55 15.65 -6.73
N GLN A 460 7.43 15.24 -5.83
CA GLN A 460 7.58 13.85 -5.36
C GLN A 460 6.29 13.32 -4.74
N CYS A 461 5.77 12.23 -5.32
CA CYS A 461 4.55 11.52 -4.94
C CYS A 461 3.29 12.42 -4.89
N GLU A 462 3.33 13.62 -5.49
CA GLU A 462 2.18 14.51 -5.66
C GLU A 462 1.44 14.10 -6.94
N ARG A 463 0.65 13.02 -6.84
CA ARG A 463 -0.17 12.49 -7.94
C ARG A 463 -1.06 13.57 -8.54
N ARG A 464 -1.24 13.51 -9.85
CA ARG A 464 -2.04 14.46 -10.62
C ARG A 464 -2.66 13.82 -11.84
N GLY A 465 -3.69 14.46 -12.38
CA GLY A 465 -4.31 14.00 -13.61
C GLY A 465 -5.33 14.94 -14.21
N ARG A 466 -5.80 14.54 -15.39
CA ARG A 466 -6.89 15.16 -16.14
C ARG A 466 -7.89 14.09 -16.56
N VAL A 467 -9.17 14.43 -16.52
CA VAL A 467 -10.26 13.58 -16.98
C VAL A 467 -11.10 14.40 -17.96
N TYR A 468 -11.28 13.85 -19.15
CA TYR A 468 -12.11 14.45 -20.18
C TYR A 468 -13.41 13.66 -20.26
N GLY A 469 -14.52 14.37 -20.21
CA GLY A 469 -15.85 13.78 -20.31
C GLY A 469 -16.69 14.42 -21.40
N THR A 470 -17.85 13.84 -21.65
CA THR A 470 -18.78 14.30 -22.70
C THR A 470 -19.38 15.67 -22.43
N GLU A 471 -19.45 16.10 -21.17
CA GLU A 471 -20.08 17.36 -20.74
C GLU A 471 -19.13 18.31 -20.00
N GLY A 472 -17.86 17.94 -19.83
CA GLY A 472 -16.89 18.75 -19.13
C GLY A 472 -15.49 18.18 -19.10
N GLU A 473 -14.59 18.92 -18.43
CA GLU A 473 -13.24 18.46 -18.11
C GLU A 473 -12.94 18.68 -16.64
N LEU A 474 -12.08 17.82 -16.08
CA LEU A 474 -11.67 17.84 -14.68
C LEU A 474 -10.15 17.70 -14.59
N ALA A 475 -9.51 18.52 -13.76
CA ALA A 475 -8.12 18.37 -13.37
C ALA A 475 -8.03 18.14 -11.86
N TYR A 476 -7.04 17.35 -11.44
CA TYR A 476 -6.77 17.13 -10.02
C TYR A 476 -5.28 17.03 -9.73
N ASP A 477 -4.92 17.39 -8.50
CA ASP A 477 -3.68 17.03 -7.85
C ASP A 477 -3.98 16.40 -6.48
N GLY A 478 -2.97 16.00 -5.70
CA GLY A 478 -3.18 15.35 -4.41
C GLY A 478 -3.97 16.16 -3.36
N ARG A 479 -4.42 17.38 -3.65
CA ARG A 479 -5.16 18.27 -2.74
C ARG A 479 -6.40 18.92 -3.35
N ARG A 480 -6.38 19.22 -4.64
CA ARG A 480 -7.43 20.01 -5.31
C ARG A 480 -8.03 19.23 -6.46
N ILE A 481 -9.35 19.37 -6.60
CA ILE A 481 -10.11 18.96 -7.77
C ILE A 481 -10.77 20.21 -8.37
N GLU A 482 -10.59 20.42 -9.66
CA GLU A 482 -11.19 21.52 -10.43
C GLU A 482 -11.88 20.94 -11.66
N TYR A 483 -13.12 21.37 -11.95
CA TYR A 483 -13.81 20.94 -13.16
C TYR A 483 -14.62 22.05 -13.80
N VAL A 484 -14.76 21.97 -15.12
CA VAL A 484 -15.55 22.89 -15.95
C VAL A 484 -16.68 22.11 -16.60
N ARG A 485 -17.89 22.66 -16.58
CA ARG A 485 -19.04 22.13 -17.34
C ARG A 485 -19.21 22.90 -18.64
N PHE A 486 -19.21 22.22 -19.78
CA PHE A 486 -19.25 22.87 -21.09
C PHE A 486 -20.55 23.64 -21.33
N ALA A 487 -21.68 23.08 -20.92
CA ALA A 487 -22.99 23.70 -21.13
C ALA A 487 -23.14 25.08 -20.46
N THR A 488 -22.43 25.33 -19.36
CA THR A 488 -22.56 26.58 -18.59
C THR A 488 -21.28 27.41 -18.59
N GLY A 489 -20.14 26.86 -19.00
CA GLY A 489 -18.82 27.46 -18.81
C GLY A 489 -18.40 27.60 -17.33
N ALA A 490 -19.18 27.06 -16.38
CA ALA A 490 -18.92 27.24 -14.95
C ALA A 490 -17.75 26.38 -14.50
N THR A 491 -16.80 27.01 -13.80
CA THR A 491 -15.67 26.33 -13.14
C THR A 491 -15.99 26.13 -11.66
N THR A 492 -15.82 24.91 -11.17
CA THR A 492 -15.92 24.59 -9.73
C THR A 492 -14.58 24.11 -9.20
N ARG A 493 -14.16 24.63 -8.05
CA ARG A 493 -12.96 24.20 -7.33
C ARG A 493 -13.34 23.58 -5.99
N ARG A 494 -12.71 22.46 -5.66
CA ARG A 494 -12.88 21.74 -4.40
C ARG A 494 -11.49 21.43 -3.84
N ASP A 495 -11.15 22.07 -2.72
CA ASP A 495 -9.98 21.69 -1.94
C ASP A 495 -10.40 20.58 -0.97
N VAL A 496 -9.65 19.47 -0.96
CA VAL A 496 -9.87 18.36 -0.03
C VAL A 496 -9.26 18.76 1.31
N PRO A 497 -10.05 18.78 2.41
CA PRO A 497 -9.53 19.16 3.72
C PRO A 497 -8.33 18.31 4.12
N LYS A 498 -7.33 18.97 4.72
CA LYS A 498 -6.19 18.27 5.30
C LYS A 498 -6.68 17.33 6.40
N GLN A 499 -6.24 16.08 6.32
CA GLN A 499 -6.43 15.12 7.39
C GLN A 499 -5.57 15.51 8.60
N PRO A 500 -5.83 14.97 9.80
CA PRO A 500 -4.91 15.13 10.93
C PRO A 500 -3.46 14.80 10.52
N PRO A 501 -2.45 15.47 11.09
CA PRO A 501 -1.06 15.32 10.67
C PRO A 501 -0.57 13.86 10.65
N GLU A 502 -1.03 13.01 11.57
CA GLU A 502 -0.72 11.58 11.60
C GLU A 502 -1.33 10.77 10.43
N GLU A 503 -2.42 11.23 9.82
CA GLU A 503 -3.06 10.60 8.64
C GLU A 503 -2.55 11.18 7.31
N GLU A 504 -2.21 12.49 7.26
CA GLU A 504 -1.74 13.14 6.02
C GLU A 504 -0.46 12.49 5.47
N ARG A 505 0.47 12.13 6.36
CA ARG A 505 1.74 11.45 6.00
C ARG A 505 1.54 10.02 5.50
N ALA A 506 0.32 9.48 5.62
CA ALA A 506 -0.05 8.11 5.34
C ALA A 506 -0.87 8.02 4.04
N HIS A 507 -0.24 8.43 2.92
CA HIS A 507 -0.85 8.51 1.59
C HIS A 507 -2.12 9.38 1.54
N GLY A 508 -2.09 10.53 2.23
CA GLY A 508 -3.25 11.43 2.31
C GLY A 508 -4.43 10.82 3.06
N GLY A 509 -4.18 9.92 4.01
CA GLY A 509 -5.20 9.20 4.79
C GLY A 509 -5.59 7.83 4.23
N GLY A 510 -5.04 7.41 3.09
CA GLY A 510 -5.35 6.12 2.47
C GLY A 510 -5.02 4.91 3.36
N ASP A 511 -3.94 4.97 4.13
CA ASP A 511 -3.55 3.90 5.06
C ASP A 511 -4.60 3.70 6.17
N TYR A 512 -5.07 4.80 6.74
CA TYR A 512 -6.10 4.78 7.79
C TYR A 512 -7.45 4.35 7.22
N GLY A 513 -7.82 4.84 6.03
CA GLY A 513 -9.03 4.41 5.36
C GLY A 513 -9.04 2.91 5.07
N LEU A 514 -7.92 2.35 4.59
CA LEU A 514 -7.76 0.92 4.36
C LEU A 514 -7.83 0.11 5.66
N ALA A 515 -7.11 0.53 6.70
CA ALA A 515 -7.14 -0.15 8.00
C ALA A 515 -8.54 -0.13 8.63
N ARG A 516 -9.22 1.03 8.60
CA ARG A 516 -10.62 1.19 9.06
C ARG A 516 -11.56 0.27 8.30
N GLY A 517 -11.47 0.26 6.96
CA GLY A 517 -12.29 -0.60 6.11
C GLY A 517 -12.08 -2.09 6.39
N PHE A 518 -10.82 -2.52 6.51
CA PHE A 518 -10.49 -3.90 6.84
C PHE A 518 -10.99 -4.31 8.23
N VAL A 519 -10.68 -3.55 9.27
CA VAL A 519 -11.12 -3.89 10.65
C VAL A 519 -12.64 -3.86 10.77
N ALA A 520 -13.33 -2.92 10.13
CA ALA A 520 -14.79 -2.87 10.11
C ALA A 520 -15.40 -4.10 9.39
N ALA A 521 -14.77 -4.56 8.29
CA ALA A 521 -15.21 -5.78 7.62
C ALA A 521 -15.06 -7.02 8.54
N VAL A 522 -13.94 -7.12 9.25
CA VAL A 522 -13.70 -8.20 10.22
C VAL A 522 -14.70 -8.13 11.36
N ASP A 523 -14.95 -6.95 11.92
CA ASP A 523 -15.92 -6.75 13.00
C ASP A 523 -17.34 -7.14 12.59
N ALA A 524 -17.75 -6.77 11.38
CA ALA A 524 -19.05 -7.14 10.83
C ALA A 524 -19.20 -8.67 10.70
N VAL A 525 -18.15 -9.40 10.34
CA VAL A 525 -18.17 -10.87 10.28
C VAL A 525 -18.15 -11.48 11.68
N VAL A 526 -17.16 -11.12 12.49
CA VAL A 526 -16.86 -11.77 13.78
C VAL A 526 -17.92 -11.46 14.83
N HIS A 527 -18.37 -10.21 14.92
CA HIS A 527 -19.34 -9.76 15.93
C HIS A 527 -20.72 -9.48 15.33
N GLY A 528 -20.79 -9.04 14.08
CA GLY A 528 -22.05 -8.73 13.42
C GLY A 528 -22.76 -9.91 12.76
N GLY A 529 -22.08 -11.05 12.59
CA GLY A 529 -22.63 -12.24 11.90
C GLY A 529 -22.86 -12.04 10.41
N TRP A 530 -22.23 -11.03 9.78
CA TRP A 530 -22.33 -10.78 8.36
C TRP A 530 -21.65 -11.89 7.55
N ALA A 531 -22.19 -12.19 6.37
CA ALA A 531 -21.47 -12.98 5.38
C ALA A 531 -20.18 -12.23 4.99
N ALA A 532 -19.06 -12.95 4.88
CA ALA A 532 -17.76 -12.32 4.61
C ALA A 532 -17.76 -11.57 3.27
N GLU A 533 -18.40 -12.10 2.24
CA GLU A 533 -18.54 -11.45 0.93
C GLU A 533 -19.29 -10.11 1.00
N GLN A 534 -20.35 -10.05 1.82
CA GLN A 534 -21.12 -8.82 2.04
C GLN A 534 -20.28 -7.77 2.78
N ALA A 535 -19.55 -8.18 3.82
CA ALA A 535 -18.66 -7.30 4.56
C ALA A 535 -17.47 -6.83 3.70
N GLN A 536 -16.88 -7.72 2.90
CA GLN A 536 -15.83 -7.43 1.94
C GLN A 536 -16.28 -6.34 0.95
N ALA A 537 -17.43 -6.54 0.30
CA ALA A 537 -17.98 -5.58 -0.66
C ALA A 537 -18.30 -4.23 0.00
N ARG A 538 -18.85 -4.25 1.22
CA ARG A 538 -19.34 -3.02 1.89
C ARG A 538 -18.23 -2.15 2.48
N PHE A 539 -17.24 -2.76 3.12
CA PHE A 539 -16.26 -2.05 3.95
C PHE A 539 -14.87 -2.00 3.32
N VAL A 540 -14.47 -3.04 2.59
CA VAL A 540 -13.19 -3.03 1.85
C VAL A 540 -13.40 -2.44 0.46
N GLY A 541 -14.47 -2.83 -0.24
CA GLY A 541 -14.75 -2.30 -1.60
C GLY A 541 -13.69 -2.73 -2.64
N CYS A 542 -12.98 -3.81 -2.35
CA CYS A 542 -12.08 -4.50 -3.28
C CYS A 542 -12.24 -6.01 -3.07
N THR A 543 -12.49 -6.78 -4.13
CA THR A 543 -12.50 -8.24 -4.03
C THR A 543 -11.09 -8.82 -4.21
N LEU A 544 -10.89 -10.08 -3.82
CA LEU A 544 -9.66 -10.82 -4.11
C LEU A 544 -9.38 -10.88 -5.62
N GLU A 545 -10.42 -11.07 -6.43
CA GLU A 545 -10.30 -11.10 -7.89
C GLU A 545 -9.88 -9.74 -8.46
N GLU A 546 -10.46 -8.63 -7.98
CA GLU A 546 -10.05 -7.28 -8.39
C GLU A 546 -8.59 -6.99 -8.02
N ALA A 547 -8.15 -7.41 -6.83
CA ALA A 547 -6.75 -7.28 -6.41
C ALA A 547 -5.82 -8.06 -7.34
N VAL A 548 -6.16 -9.29 -7.73
CA VAL A 548 -5.33 -10.10 -8.63
C VAL A 548 -5.35 -9.55 -10.06
N ARG A 549 -6.51 -9.13 -10.57
CA ARG A 549 -6.64 -8.58 -11.93
C ARG A 549 -5.90 -7.26 -12.10
N SER A 550 -5.89 -6.39 -11.09
CA SER A 550 -5.12 -5.15 -11.14
C SER A 550 -3.61 -5.40 -11.22
N HIS A 551 -3.09 -6.39 -10.49
CA HIS A 551 -1.71 -6.85 -10.67
C HIS A 551 -1.49 -7.46 -12.06
N ALA A 552 -2.44 -8.24 -12.58
CA ALA A 552 -2.36 -8.80 -13.91
C ALA A 552 -2.25 -7.73 -15.02
N VAL A 553 -2.92 -6.59 -14.88
CA VAL A 553 -2.75 -5.45 -15.80
C VAL A 553 -1.32 -4.90 -15.76
N VAL A 554 -0.67 -4.88 -14.59
CA VAL A 554 0.75 -4.50 -14.48
C VAL A 554 1.63 -5.49 -15.23
N PHE A 555 1.45 -6.79 -15.03
CA PHE A 555 2.21 -7.82 -15.74
C PHE A 555 1.97 -7.77 -17.25
N ALA A 556 0.74 -7.51 -17.69
CA ALA A 556 0.40 -7.29 -19.09
C ALA A 556 1.11 -6.04 -19.65
N ALA A 557 1.18 -4.95 -18.88
CA ALA A 557 1.91 -3.75 -19.28
C ALA A 557 3.43 -3.98 -19.36
N GLU A 558 4.02 -4.75 -18.45
CA GLU A 558 5.44 -5.11 -18.54
C GLU A 558 5.72 -6.07 -19.71
N GLU A 559 4.84 -7.02 -19.99
CA GLU A 559 4.92 -7.88 -21.17
C GLU A 559 4.81 -7.06 -22.47
N ALA A 560 3.82 -6.17 -22.57
CA ALA A 560 3.63 -5.26 -23.71
C ALA A 560 4.88 -4.41 -23.98
N ARG A 561 5.51 -3.87 -22.92
CA ARG A 561 6.72 -3.04 -23.02
C ARG A 561 7.92 -3.83 -23.51
N ARG A 562 8.14 -5.03 -22.96
CA ARG A 562 9.34 -5.83 -23.25
C ARG A 562 9.29 -6.48 -24.62
N GLU A 563 8.09 -6.90 -25.04
CA GLU A 563 7.86 -7.55 -26.33
C GLU A 563 7.44 -6.57 -27.42
N GLU A 564 7.39 -5.27 -27.10
CA GLU A 564 7.01 -4.19 -28.03
C GLU A 564 5.68 -4.47 -28.76
N LYS A 565 4.68 -4.95 -28.01
CA LYS A 565 3.40 -5.41 -28.56
C LYS A 565 2.19 -4.75 -27.92
N VAL A 566 1.05 -4.88 -28.58
CA VAL A 566 -0.27 -4.58 -28.01
C VAL A 566 -0.82 -5.86 -27.38
N VAL A 567 -1.11 -5.81 -26.08
CA VAL A 567 -1.78 -6.92 -25.38
C VAL A 567 -3.28 -6.78 -25.57
N GLN A 568 -3.91 -7.78 -26.19
CA GLN A 568 -5.36 -7.96 -26.21
C GLN A 568 -5.79 -8.63 -24.90
N TRP A 569 -6.44 -7.90 -24.02
CA TRP A 569 -6.63 -8.32 -22.62
C TRP A 569 -7.38 -9.64 -22.48
N ALA A 570 -8.48 -9.83 -23.22
CA ALA A 570 -9.30 -11.03 -23.11
C ALA A 570 -8.52 -12.30 -23.48
N GLU A 571 -7.84 -12.29 -24.62
CA GLU A 571 -7.01 -13.42 -25.09
C GLU A 571 -5.83 -13.66 -24.16
N TRP A 572 -5.13 -12.59 -23.77
CA TRP A 572 -3.97 -12.68 -22.88
C TRP A 572 -4.37 -13.27 -21.52
N TRP A 573 -5.43 -12.75 -20.91
CA TRP A 573 -5.90 -13.20 -19.61
C TRP A 573 -6.37 -14.67 -19.65
N ALA A 574 -7.16 -15.05 -20.66
CA ALA A 574 -7.59 -16.43 -20.86
C ALA A 574 -6.38 -17.38 -21.02
N GLY A 575 -5.37 -16.96 -21.79
CA GLY A 575 -4.13 -17.73 -21.95
C GLY A 575 -3.36 -17.92 -20.65
N LYS A 576 -3.25 -16.89 -19.81
CA LYS A 576 -2.56 -17.00 -18.50
C LYS A 576 -3.31 -17.91 -17.53
N LEU A 577 -4.65 -17.89 -17.55
CA LEU A 577 -5.46 -18.80 -16.74
C LEU A 577 -5.33 -20.26 -17.18
N ALA A 578 -5.30 -20.53 -18.49
CA ALA A 578 -5.16 -21.89 -19.02
C ALA A 578 -3.74 -22.47 -18.83
N GLY A 579 -2.72 -21.61 -18.87
CA GLY A 579 -1.32 -22.02 -18.73
C GLY A 579 -0.80 -22.10 -17.29
N SER A 580 -1.62 -21.74 -16.30
CA SER A 580 -1.21 -21.83 -14.90
C SER A 580 -1.58 -23.21 -14.34
N PRO A 581 -0.60 -24.06 -13.95
CA PRO A 581 -0.85 -25.42 -13.47
C PRO A 581 -1.69 -25.47 -12.20
#